data_AF-A0AAE4M1E8-F1
#
_entry.id   AF-A0AAE4M1E8-F1
#
_cell.length_a   1.000
_cell.length_b   1.000
_cell.length_c   1.000
_cell.angle_alpha   90.00
_cell.angle_beta   90.00
_cell.angle_gamma   90.00
#
_symmetry.space_group_name_H-M   'P 1'
#
loop_
_entity.id
_entity.type
_entity.pdbx_description
1 polymer ?
#
loop_
_entity_poly.entity_id
_entity_poly.type
_entity_poly.pdbx_seq_one_letter_code
_entity_poly.pdbx_strand_id
1 'polypeptide(L)'
;MKQLVLILTGIIVCFLVVIIITAGGALVDAEDPVYQNGHLVAAFQYNGEPKDVWVQCVIFRVDDLLSSEQIGDVLSLAETFSKGREVCEFPIDLAPGSYSVRLYVRERDEGSARLAAFIKNFEVV
;
A
#
# COMPACT_ATOMS: atom_id res chain seq x y z
N MET A 1 -17.61 7.76 48.46
CA MET A 1 -16.25 7.33 48.03
C MET A 1 -16.27 6.10 47.13
N LYS A 2 -16.84 4.95 47.53
CA LYS A 2 -16.82 3.70 46.73
C LYS A 2 -17.48 3.81 45.34
N GLN A 3 -18.59 4.55 45.23
CA GLN A 3 -19.30 4.77 43.96
C GLN A 3 -18.50 5.64 42.96
N LEU A 4 -17.82 6.68 43.44
CA LEU A 4 -17.01 7.56 42.61
C LEU A 4 -15.82 6.80 42.01
N VAL A 5 -15.18 5.92 42.80
CA VAL A 5 -14.09 5.06 42.35
C VAL A 5 -14.57 4.10 41.25
N LEU A 6 -15.75 3.51 41.40
CA LEU A 6 -16.33 2.58 40.42
C LEU A 6 -16.61 3.24 39.06
N ILE A 7 -17.11 4.49 39.08
CA ILE A 7 -17.38 5.27 37.88
C ILE A 7 -16.06 5.67 37.18
N LEU A 8 -15.06 6.13 37.94
CA LEU A 8 -13.74 6.48 37.41
C LEU A 8 -13.04 5.28 36.77
N THR A 9 -13.07 4.11 37.41
CA THR A 9 -12.48 2.89 36.85
C THR A 9 -13.19 2.46 35.56
N GLY A 10 -14.53 2.57 35.49
CA GLY A 10 -15.28 2.25 34.28
C GLY A 10 -14.93 3.16 33.10
N ILE A 11 -14.77 4.47 33.33
CA ILE A 11 -14.38 5.43 32.30
C ILE A 11 -12.97 5.13 31.76
N ILE A 12 -12.02 4.82 32.63
CA ILE A 12 -10.63 4.50 32.24
C ILE A 12 -10.59 3.24 31.37
N VAL A 13 -11.35 2.19 31.75
CA VAL A 13 -11.42 0.95 30.97
C VAL A 13 -12.06 1.20 29.60
N CYS A 14 -13.15 1.96 29.52
CA CYS A 14 -13.75 2.34 28.24
C CYS A 14 -12.78 3.14 27.36
N PHE A 15 -12.03 4.08 27.93
CA PHE A 15 -11.04 4.87 27.18
C PHE A 15 -9.91 4.00 26.64
N LEU A 16 -9.40 3.05 27.44
CA LEU A 16 -8.37 2.11 27.00
C LEU A 16 -8.84 1.20 25.85
N VAL A 17 -10.09 0.72 25.91
CA VAL A 17 -10.67 -0.09 24.82
C VAL A 17 -10.81 0.74 23.54
N VAL A 18 -11.26 2.00 23.64
CA VAL A 18 -11.35 2.89 22.47
C VAL A 18 -9.97 3.15 21.86
N ILE A 19 -8.95 3.41 22.69
CA ILE A 19 -7.57 3.63 22.20
C ILE A 19 -7.04 2.41 21.45
N ILE A 20 -7.23 1.21 21.99
CA ILE A 20 -6.79 -0.05 21.35
C ILE A 20 -7.48 -0.25 19.99
N ILE A 21 -8.78 0.07 19.89
CA ILE A 21 -9.55 -0.09 18.64
C ILE A 21 -9.16 1.00 17.62
N THR A 22 -8.84 2.21 18.05
CA THR A 22 -8.48 3.34 17.15
C THR A 22 -7.01 3.35 16.71
N ALA A 23 -6.13 2.60 17.37
CA ALA A 23 -4.70 2.53 17.03
C ALA A 23 -4.39 1.68 15.77
N GLY A 24 -5.42 1.17 15.08
CA GLY A 24 -5.30 0.53 13.77
C GLY A 24 -4.95 1.54 12.67
N GLY A 25 -3.72 2.07 12.70
CA GLY A 25 -3.15 2.82 11.59
C GLY A 25 -3.01 1.93 10.35
N ALA A 26 -2.98 2.54 9.16
CA ALA A 26 -2.70 1.81 7.93
C ALA A 26 -1.35 1.07 8.06
N LEU A 27 -1.36 -0.24 7.83
CA LEU A 27 -0.17 -1.09 7.94
C LEU A 27 0.83 -0.84 6.82
N VAL A 28 0.32 -0.50 5.63
CA VAL A 28 1.09 -0.22 4.42
C VAL A 28 0.61 1.12 3.86
N ASP A 29 1.52 1.99 3.47
CA ASP A 29 1.27 3.18 2.66
C ASP A 29 2.20 3.19 1.44
N ALA A 30 1.83 3.91 0.38
CA ALA A 30 2.61 3.98 -0.86
C ALA A 30 2.92 5.42 -1.26
N GLU A 31 4.20 5.70 -1.47
CA GLU A 31 4.68 6.94 -2.06
C GLU A 31 4.24 7.06 -3.54
N ASP A 32 4.38 8.24 -4.11
CA ASP A 32 4.14 8.42 -5.55
C ASP A 32 5.25 7.73 -6.35
N PRO A 33 4.89 6.89 -7.34
CA PRO A 33 5.86 6.12 -8.09
C PRO A 33 6.60 7.01 -9.09
N VAL A 34 7.86 6.69 -9.33
CA VAL A 34 8.73 7.41 -10.27
C VAL A 34 9.15 6.47 -11.38
N TYR A 35 9.06 6.94 -12.64
CA TYR A 35 9.61 6.22 -13.77
C TYR A 35 11.02 6.71 -14.08
N GLN A 36 11.99 5.81 -14.08
CA GLN A 36 13.38 6.13 -14.41
C GLN A 36 14.10 4.92 -14.98
N ASN A 37 14.92 5.13 -16.01
CA ASN A 37 15.81 4.11 -16.58
C ASN A 37 15.09 2.79 -16.96
N GLY A 38 13.89 2.85 -17.54
CA GLY A 38 13.15 1.65 -17.94
C GLY A 38 12.47 0.91 -16.78
N HIS A 39 12.37 1.52 -15.60
CA HIS A 39 11.77 0.93 -14.41
C HIS A 39 10.74 1.87 -13.80
N LEU A 40 9.61 1.31 -13.39
CA LEU A 40 8.70 1.97 -12.46
C LEU A 40 9.16 1.64 -11.03
N VAL A 41 9.55 2.68 -10.29
CA VAL A 41 10.02 2.56 -8.91
C VAL A 41 8.88 2.95 -7.98
N ALA A 42 8.41 2.00 -7.17
CA ALA A 42 7.39 2.22 -6.16
C ALA A 42 7.97 2.01 -4.76
N ALA A 43 7.77 2.97 -3.87
CA ALA A 43 8.21 2.87 -2.47
C ALA A 43 7.00 2.72 -1.54
N PHE A 44 7.15 1.84 -0.55
CA PHE A 44 6.12 1.52 0.43
C PHE A 44 6.62 1.74 1.83
N GLN A 45 5.81 2.39 2.68
CA GLN A 45 6.05 2.46 4.11
C GLN A 45 5.27 1.34 4.79
N TYR A 46 5.97 0.43 5.46
CA TYR A 46 5.38 -0.69 6.20
C TYR A 46 5.61 -0.54 7.70
N ASN A 47 4.53 -0.68 8.49
CA ASN A 47 4.56 -0.51 9.94
C ASN A 47 4.21 -1.80 10.71
N GLY A 48 4.11 -2.94 10.02
CA GLY A 48 3.80 -4.25 10.61
C GLY A 48 5.03 -5.10 10.95
N GLU A 49 4.75 -6.33 11.40
CA GLU A 49 5.77 -7.38 11.57
C GLU A 49 6.24 -7.92 10.21
N PRO A 50 7.50 -8.37 10.07
CA PRO A 50 8.03 -8.88 8.82
C PRO A 50 7.09 -9.87 8.13
N LYS A 51 6.79 -9.64 6.85
CA LYS A 51 5.81 -10.43 6.12
C LYS A 51 6.21 -10.63 4.66
N ASP A 52 6.06 -11.86 4.18
CA ASP A 52 6.24 -12.21 2.79
C ASP A 52 5.02 -11.80 1.96
N VAL A 53 5.28 -10.98 0.95
CA VAL A 53 4.25 -10.38 0.11
C VAL A 53 4.51 -10.61 -1.38
N TRP A 54 3.43 -10.51 -2.14
CA TRP A 54 3.43 -10.24 -3.56
C TRP A 54 3.10 -8.77 -3.76
N VAL A 55 3.97 -8.04 -4.47
CA VAL A 55 3.67 -6.70 -4.96
C VAL A 55 3.33 -6.79 -6.43
N GLN A 56 2.06 -6.56 -6.73
CA GLN A 56 1.49 -6.66 -8.07
C GLN A 56 1.31 -5.25 -8.64
N CYS A 57 1.84 -5.01 -9.83
CA CYS A 57 1.79 -3.76 -10.55
C CYS A 57 0.98 -3.95 -11.85
N VAL A 58 -0.02 -3.09 -12.05
CA VAL A 58 -0.83 -3.04 -13.28
C VAL A 58 -0.86 -1.61 -13.78
N ILE A 59 -0.38 -1.39 -15.00
CA ILE A 59 -0.18 -0.05 -15.57
C ILE A 59 -1.24 0.21 -16.64
N PHE A 60 -1.78 1.41 -16.63
CA PHE A 60 -2.74 1.90 -17.60
C PHE A 60 -2.22 3.20 -18.20
N ARG A 61 -2.22 3.30 -19.53
CA ARG A 61 -2.01 4.57 -20.23
C ARG A 61 -3.28 5.40 -20.11
N VAL A 62 -3.12 6.69 -19.85
CA VAL A 62 -4.22 7.64 -19.71
C VAL A 62 -4.10 8.67 -20.83
N ASP A 63 -4.85 8.47 -21.90
CA ASP A 63 -4.84 9.39 -23.05
C ASP A 63 -5.87 10.51 -22.88
N ASP A 64 -6.97 10.26 -22.17
CA ASP A 64 -7.96 11.26 -21.75
C ASP A 64 -8.62 10.88 -20.39
N LEU A 65 -9.50 11.74 -19.86
CA LEU A 65 -10.15 11.52 -18.55
C LEU A 65 -11.09 10.30 -18.50
N LEU A 66 -11.51 9.78 -19.65
CA LEU A 66 -12.55 8.76 -19.79
C LEU A 66 -12.02 7.45 -20.38
N SER A 67 -10.82 7.46 -20.97
CA SER A 67 -10.21 6.29 -21.60
C SER A 67 -8.87 5.95 -20.94
N SER A 68 -8.73 4.67 -20.62
CA SER A 68 -7.48 4.11 -20.13
C SER A 68 -7.26 2.74 -20.75
N GLU A 69 -6.10 2.52 -21.36
CA GLU A 69 -5.71 1.22 -21.91
C GLU A 69 -4.72 0.56 -20.95
N GLN A 70 -4.95 -0.70 -20.57
CA GLN A 70 -3.96 -1.44 -19.81
C GLN A 70 -2.75 -1.71 -20.68
N ILE A 71 -1.57 -1.30 -20.22
CA ILE A 71 -0.32 -1.53 -20.91
C ILE A 71 0.40 -2.71 -20.28
N GLY A 72 0.46 -3.81 -21.04
CA GLY A 72 1.25 -4.98 -20.70
C GLY A 72 0.62 -5.93 -19.68
N ASP A 73 1.43 -6.92 -19.31
CA ASP A 73 1.09 -7.93 -18.33
C ASP A 73 1.17 -7.38 -16.91
N VAL A 74 0.46 -8.07 -16.01
CA VAL A 74 0.58 -7.85 -14.59
C VAL A 74 1.99 -8.22 -14.13
N LEU A 75 2.77 -7.25 -13.67
CA LEU A 75 4.09 -7.49 -13.09
C LEU A 75 3.91 -7.85 -11.61
N SER A 76 4.57 -8.92 -11.14
CA SER A 76 4.51 -9.33 -9.73
C SER A 76 5.90 -9.63 -9.20
N LEU A 77 6.23 -9.02 -8.06
CA LEU A 77 7.48 -9.23 -7.35
C LEU A 77 7.21 -9.93 -6.02
N ALA A 78 8.05 -10.91 -5.69
CA ALA A 78 8.05 -11.55 -4.39
C ALA A 78 8.99 -10.76 -3.48
N GLU A 79 8.43 -10.10 -2.46
CA GLU A 79 9.18 -9.29 -1.51
C GLU A 79 8.94 -9.76 -0.07
N THR A 80 9.83 -9.36 0.83
CA THR A 80 9.63 -9.50 2.28
C THR A 80 9.61 -8.09 2.87
N PHE A 81 8.43 -7.61 3.25
CA PHE A 81 8.31 -6.28 3.85
C PHE A 81 8.71 -6.34 5.30
N SER A 82 9.76 -5.59 5.66
CA SER A 82 10.14 -5.33 7.04
C SER A 82 9.64 -3.95 7.46
N LYS A 83 9.54 -3.71 8.77
CA LYS A 83 9.14 -2.40 9.27
C LYS A 83 10.10 -1.33 8.76
N GLY A 84 9.58 -0.35 8.02
CA GLY A 84 10.38 0.67 7.36
C GLY A 84 9.92 0.97 5.95
N ARG A 85 10.83 1.54 5.16
CA ARG A 85 10.61 1.90 3.76
C ARG A 85 11.18 0.81 2.87
N GLU A 86 10.34 0.22 2.03
CA GLU A 86 10.68 -0.79 1.04
C GLU A 86 10.56 -0.20 -0.36
N VAL A 87 11.46 -0.58 -1.27
CA VAL A 87 11.47 -0.09 -2.65
C VAL A 87 11.37 -1.27 -3.60
N CYS A 88 10.39 -1.21 -4.49
CA CYS A 88 10.16 -2.22 -5.53
C CYS A 88 10.39 -1.60 -6.91
N GLU A 89 11.17 -2.28 -7.74
CA GLU A 89 11.49 -1.84 -9.10
C GLU A 89 10.86 -2.79 -10.11
N PHE A 90 9.93 -2.26 -10.91
CA PHE A 90 9.23 -3.01 -11.95
C PHE A 90 9.86 -2.70 -13.31
N PRO A 91 10.58 -3.64 -13.94
CA PRO A 91 11.14 -3.42 -15.26
C PRO A 91 10.00 -3.35 -16.29
N ILE A 92 9.83 -2.19 -16.91
CA ILE A 92 8.83 -1.96 -17.95
C ILE A 92 9.25 -0.84 -18.88
N ASP A 93 9.17 -1.11 -20.18
CA ASP A 93 9.40 -0.11 -21.21
C ASP A 93 8.11 0.66 -21.48
N LEU A 94 8.12 1.97 -21.23
CA LEU A 94 6.99 2.86 -21.42
C LEU A 94 7.39 4.02 -22.33
N ALA A 95 6.54 4.31 -23.31
CA ALA A 95 6.69 5.52 -24.10
C ALA A 95 6.41 6.77 -23.24
N PRO A 96 6.91 7.95 -23.63
CA PRO A 96 6.53 9.21 -22.98
C PRO A 96 5.01 9.41 -22.97
N GLY A 97 4.47 9.85 -21.83
CA GLY A 97 3.03 10.03 -21.64
C GLY A 97 2.57 9.98 -20.18
N SER A 98 1.27 10.08 -19.98
CA SER A 98 0.61 10.02 -18.68
C SER A 98 0.05 8.62 -18.40
N TYR A 99 0.25 8.15 -17.18
CA TYR A 99 -0.09 6.79 -16.78
C TYR A 99 -0.76 6.75 -15.41
N SER A 100 -1.58 5.71 -15.19
CA SER A 100 -2.12 5.33 -13.90
C SER A 100 -1.63 3.92 -13.56
N VAL A 101 -1.08 3.73 -12.37
CA VAL A 101 -0.67 2.43 -11.86
C VAL A 101 -1.56 1.99 -10.71
N ARG A 102 -1.92 0.72 -10.72
CA ARG A 102 -2.57 0.02 -9.61
C ARG A 102 -1.55 -0.90 -8.97
N LEU A 103 -1.21 -0.61 -7.71
CA LEU A 103 -0.29 -1.40 -6.90
C LEU A 103 -1.10 -2.21 -5.89
N TYR A 104 -0.93 -3.52 -5.87
CA TYR A 104 -1.55 -4.40 -4.88
C TYR A 104 -0.47 -5.09 -4.06
N VAL A 105 -0.55 -4.97 -2.73
CA VAL A 105 0.29 -5.72 -1.81
C VAL A 105 -0.57 -6.85 -1.23
N ARG A 106 -0.15 -8.09 -1.43
CA ARG A 106 -0.90 -9.29 -1.02
C ARG A 106 0.00 -10.22 -0.23
N GLU A 107 -0.55 -10.94 0.72
CA GLU A 107 0.20 -11.97 1.45
C GLU A 107 0.54 -13.15 0.52
N ARG A 108 1.74 -13.71 0.68
CA ARG A 108 2.21 -14.84 -0.14
C ARG A 108 1.57 -16.16 0.26
N ASP A 109 1.49 -16.43 1.56
CA ASP A 109 1.19 -17.77 2.07
C ASP A 109 -0.29 -18.00 2.45
N GLU A 110 -1.06 -16.94 2.75
CA GLU A 110 -2.49 -17.04 3.09
C GLU A 110 -3.38 -16.62 1.93
N GLY A 111 -3.62 -17.53 0.97
CA GLY A 111 -4.72 -17.41 0.00
C GLY A 111 -4.82 -16.09 -0.78
N SER A 112 -3.73 -15.33 -0.90
CA SER A 112 -3.66 -13.98 -1.49
C SER A 112 -4.52 -12.91 -0.81
N ALA A 113 -4.65 -12.92 0.52
CA ALA A 113 -5.28 -11.83 1.25
C ALA A 113 -4.63 -10.48 0.89
N ARG A 114 -5.44 -9.49 0.51
CA ARG A 114 -4.96 -8.17 0.10
C ARG A 114 -4.67 -7.32 1.33
N LEU A 115 -3.40 -6.97 1.53
CA LEU A 115 -2.95 -6.06 2.58
C LEU A 115 -3.30 -4.61 2.24
N ALA A 116 -3.03 -4.20 0.99
CA ALA A 116 -3.30 -2.85 0.54
C ALA A 116 -3.48 -2.77 -0.99
N ALA A 117 -4.13 -1.70 -1.43
CA ALA A 117 -4.24 -1.34 -2.83
C ALA A 117 -4.08 0.17 -3.00
N PHE A 118 -3.30 0.58 -3.99
CA PHE A 118 -3.05 1.98 -4.30
C PHE A 118 -3.31 2.23 -5.77
N ILE A 119 -3.89 3.40 -6.07
CA ILE A 119 -4.01 3.91 -7.42
C ILE A 119 -3.23 5.23 -7.43
N LYS A 120 -2.23 5.30 -8.29
CA LYS A 120 -1.33 6.45 -8.40
C LYS A 120 -1.19 6.83 -9.86
N ASN A 121 -0.98 8.11 -10.12
CA ASN A 121 -0.69 8.60 -11.46
C ASN A 121 0.77 9.03 -11.53
N PHE A 122 1.39 8.85 -12.68
CA PHE A 122 2.76 9.26 -12.94
C PHE A 122 2.93 9.65 -14.40
N GLU A 123 3.99 10.40 -14.68
CA GLU A 123 4.36 10.81 -16.03
C GLU A 123 5.70 10.19 -16.42
N VAL A 124 5.79 9.77 -17.67
CA VAL A 124 7.03 9.35 -18.32
C VAL A 124 7.47 10.50 -19.21
N VAL A 125 8.64 11.06 -18.91
CA VAL A 125 9.23 12.23 -19.59
C VAL A 125 10.36 11.79 -20.52
#